data_AF-A0A483GCQ0-F1
#
_entry.id   AF-A0A483GCQ0-F1
#
_cell.length_a   1.000
_cell.length_b   1.000
_cell.length_c   1.000
_cell.angle_alpha   90.00
_cell.angle_beta   90.00
_cell.angle_gamma   90.00
#
_symmetry.space_group_name_H-M   'P 1'
#
loop_
_entity.id
_entity.type
_entity.pdbx_description
1 polymer ?
#
loop_
_entity_poly.entity_id
_entity_poly.type
_entity_poly.pdbx_seq_one_letter_code
_entity_poly.pdbx_strand_id
1 'polypeptide(L)' 'MLIGSCVKSLPAPVVVDTACSWVRIIYLTDHDIEVLNMQTKRDILAHNQSVRVNCQNLTPTKG' A
#
# COMPACT_ATOMS: atom_id res chain seq x y z
N MET A 1 37.91 -27.49 -18.93
CA MET A 1 37.10 -26.61 -18.05
C MET A 1 37.49 -25.17 -18.34
N LEU A 2 36.59 -24.41 -18.96
CA LEU A 2 36.54 -22.94 -18.96
C LEU A 2 35.12 -22.61 -19.42
N ILE A 3 34.16 -22.78 -18.50
CA ILE A 3 32.79 -22.31 -18.72
C ILE A 3 32.84 -20.81 -18.44
N GLY A 4 33.09 -20.04 -19.49
CA GLY A 4 33.06 -18.58 -19.47
C GLY A 4 31.75 -18.07 -20.02
N SER A 5 30.61 -18.43 -19.41
CA SER A 5 29.34 -17.81 -19.74
C SER A 5 29.19 -16.56 -18.87
N CYS A 6 29.43 -15.38 -19.45
CA CYS A 6 28.98 -14.12 -18.86
C CYS A 6 27.46 -14.17 -18.73
N VAL A 7 26.95 -14.46 -17.53
CA VAL A 7 25.59 -14.09 -17.16
C VAL A 7 25.55 -12.57 -17.26
N LYS A 8 24.83 -12.05 -18.27
CA LYS A 8 24.49 -10.63 -18.30
C LYS A 8 23.92 -10.33 -16.92
N SER A 9 24.52 -9.36 -16.24
CA SER A 9 23.88 -8.66 -15.13
C SER A 9 22.63 -8.01 -15.72
N LEU A 10 21.55 -8.79 -15.84
CA LEU A 10 20.22 -8.23 -15.96
C LEU A 10 20.08 -7.35 -14.72
N PRO A 11 19.53 -6.13 -14.83
CA PRO A 11 19.21 -5.35 -13.65
C PRO A 11 18.41 -6.27 -12.75
N ALA A 12 18.97 -6.62 -11.59
CA ALA A 12 18.21 -7.33 -10.57
C ALA A 12 16.88 -6.59 -10.47
N PRO A 13 15.73 -7.28 -10.56
CA PRO A 13 14.46 -6.60 -10.43
C PRO A 13 14.56 -5.80 -9.15
N VAL A 14 14.52 -4.47 -9.28
CA VAL A 14 14.42 -3.61 -8.12
C VAL A 14 13.11 -4.06 -7.51
N VAL A 15 13.20 -4.85 -6.44
CA VAL A 15 12.06 -5.15 -5.59
C VAL A 15 11.79 -3.84 -4.91
N VAL A 16 11.07 -2.97 -5.63
CA VAL A 16 10.49 -1.78 -5.05
C VAL A 16 9.45 -2.37 -4.12
N ASP A 17 9.80 -2.44 -2.83
CA ASP A 17 8.88 -2.79 -1.75
C ASP A 17 7.89 -1.63 -1.61
N THR A 18 7.12 -1.41 -2.67
CA THR A 18 6.11 -0.37 -2.74
C THR A 18 4.88 -0.98 -2.13
N ALA A 19 4.87 -1.04 -0.80
CA ALA A 19 3.72 -1.56 -0.08
C ALA A 19 2.43 -0.84 -0.51
N CYS A 20 2.56 0.45 -0.81
CA CYS A 20 1.53 1.30 -1.39
C CYS A 20 0.87 0.72 -2.66
N SER A 21 1.59 -0.02 -3.51
CA SER A 21 1.04 -0.61 -4.73
C SER A 21 -0.02 -1.67 -4.46
N TRP A 22 0.00 -2.29 -3.27
CA TRP A 22 -0.97 -3.33 -2.87
C TRP A 22 -1.91 -2.87 -1.74
N VAL A 23 -1.71 -1.69 -1.17
CA VAL A 23 -2.65 -1.07 -0.22
C VAL A 23 -3.92 -0.64 -0.95
N ARG A 24 -5.08 -1.00 -0.39
CA ARG A 24 -6.40 -0.59 -0.91
C ARG A 24 -7.02 0.49 -0.03
N ILE A 25 -7.66 1.47 -0.66
CA ILE A 25 -8.46 2.49 0.03
C ILE A 25 -9.68 1.81 0.67
N ILE A 26 -9.95 2.17 1.92
CA ILE A 26 -11.14 1.72 2.65
C ILE A 26 -12.28 2.68 2.32
N TYR A 27 -13.34 2.18 1.69
CA TYR A 27 -14.56 2.95 1.41
C TYR A 27 -15.60 2.68 2.50
N LEU A 28 -16.14 3.75 3.07
CA LEU A 28 -17.17 3.69 4.10
C LEU A 28 -18.23 4.75 3.78
N THR A 29 -19.48 4.41 4.03
CA THR A 29 -20.59 5.37 4.05
C THR A 29 -20.80 5.91 5.46
N ASP A 30 -21.61 6.97 5.58
CA ASP A 30 -21.96 7.52 6.89
C ASP A 30 -22.64 6.47 7.78
N HIS A 31 -23.49 5.61 7.19
CA HIS A 31 -24.12 4.51 7.92
C HIS A 31 -23.12 3.48 8.43
N ASP A 32 -22.12 3.11 7.61
CA ASP A 32 -21.05 2.19 8.05
C ASP A 32 -20.29 2.77 9.24
N ILE A 33 -19.98 4.07 9.20
CA ILE A 33 -19.30 4.75 10.30
C ILE A 33 -20.16 4.70 11.57
N GLU A 34 -21.48 4.88 11.50
CA GLU A 34 -22.33 4.83 12.69
C GLU A 34 -22.34 3.45 13.36
N VAL A 35 -22.44 2.38 12.57
CA VAL A 35 -22.54 1.00 13.08
C VAL A 35 -21.20 0.39 13.47
N LEU A 36 -20.07 0.96 12.99
CA LEU A 36 -18.74 0.48 13.32
C LEU A 36 -18.35 0.70 14.79
N ASN A 37 -17.73 -0.31 15.37
CA ASN A 37 -17.19 -0.25 16.73
C ASN A 37 -16.02 0.75 16.82
N MET A 38 -15.81 1.33 18.00
CA MET A 38 -14.77 2.31 18.30
C MET A 38 -13.36 1.80 17.98
N GLN A 39 -13.09 0.51 18.21
CA GLN A 39 -11.77 -0.07 17.91
C GLN A 39 -11.50 -0.09 16.41
N THR A 40 -12.46 -0.56 15.60
CA THR A 40 -12.32 -0.60 14.14
C THR A 40 -12.16 0.80 13.56
N LYS A 41 -12.88 1.80 14.10
CA LYS A 41 -12.70 3.21 13.74
C LYS A 41 -11.27 3.70 13.99
N ARG A 42 -10.68 3.33 15.13
CA ARG A 42 -9.28 3.67 15.46
C ARG A 42 -8.29 2.98 14.53
N ASP A 43 -8.54 1.72 14.18
CA ASP A 43 -7.67 0.97 13.29
C ASP A 43 -7.72 1.55 11.86
N ILE A 44 -8.91 1.92 11.37
CA ILE A 44 -9.09 2.63 10.09
C ILE A 44 -8.37 3.99 10.11
N LEU A 45 -8.47 4.72 11.22
CA LEU A 45 -7.77 6.01 11.35
C LEU A 45 -6.25 5.83 11.31
N ALA A 46 -5.71 4.86 12.05
CA ALA A 46 -4.28 4.53 12.05
C ALA A 46 -3.82 4.12 10.65
N HIS A 47 -4.60 3.26 9.97
CA HIS A 47 -4.34 2.87 8.58
C HIS A 47 -4.29 4.09 7.66
N ASN A 48 -5.29 4.97 7.68
CA ASN A 48 -5.34 6.17 6.83
C ASN A 48 -4.14 7.10 7.09
N GLN A 49 -3.74 7.27 8.35
CA GLN A 49 -2.55 8.06 8.71
C GLN A 49 -1.27 7.42 8.16
N SER A 50 -1.09 6.10 8.34
CA SER A 50 0.06 5.37 7.79
C SER A 50 0.11 5.46 6.27
N VAL A 51 -1.02 5.33 5.59
CA VAL A 51 -1.09 5.45 4.13
C VAL A 51 -0.77 6.87 3.68
N ARG A 52 -1.29 7.91 4.33
CA ARG A 52 -0.98 9.30 3.99
C ARG A 52 0.50 9.64 4.10
N VAL A 53 1.19 9.11 5.11
CA VAL A 53 2.63 9.38 5.34
C VAL A 53 3.51 8.56 4.38
N ASN A 54 3.18 7.29 4.17
CA ASN A 54 4.02 6.38 3.39
C ASN A 54 3.68 6.35 1.89
N CYS A 55 2.44 6.70 1.52
CA CYS A 55 1.91 6.57 0.17
C CYS A 55 1.36 7.90 -0.35
N GLN A 56 2.22 8.67 -1.02
CA GLN A 56 1.91 10.04 -1.46
C GLN A 56 0.86 10.13 -2.59
N ASN A 57 0.58 9.02 -3.30
CA ASN A 57 -0.28 9.00 -4.50
C ASN A 57 -1.64 8.29 -4.32
N LEU A 58 -2.01 7.86 -3.11
CA LEU A 58 -3.26 7.11 -2.88
C LEU A 58 -4.39 7.99 -2.32
N THR A 59 -4.42 9.28 -2.66
CA THR A 59 -5.49 10.17 -2.18
C THR A 59 -6.84 9.72 -2.74
N PRO A 60 -7.83 9.38 -1.90
CA PRO A 60 -9.16 9.05 -2.38
C PRO A 60 -9.77 10.32 -2.98
N THR A 61 -9.86 10.39 -4.31
CA THR A 61 -10.70 11.38 -4.97
C THR A 61 -12.13 11.10 -4.57
N LYS A 62 -12.75 12.07 -3.88
CA LYS A 62 -14.16 12.06 -3.49
C LYS A 62 -15.00 11.99 -4.78
N GLY A 63 -15.46 10.80 -5.13
CA GLY A 63 -16.45 10.57 -6.19
C GLY A 63 -17.85 10.71 -5.65
#